data_AF-A0A815WEM5-F1
#
_entry.id   AF-A0A815WEM5-F1
#
_cell.length_a   1.000
_cell.length_b   1.000
_cell.length_c   1.000
_cell.angle_alpha   90.00
_cell.angle_beta   90.00
_cell.angle_gamma   90.00
#
_symmetry.space_group_name_H-M   'P 1'
#
loop_
_entity.id
_entity.type
_entity.pdbx_description
1 polymer ?
#
loop_
_entity_poly.entity_id
_entity_poly.type
_entity_poly.pdbx_seq_one_letter_code
_entity_poly.pdbx_strand_id
1 'polypeptide(L)'
;MSGTTEQFLQGLLDIHRAEQNVDVPFSRKNTFLFDNEPFRYLVLRENGIQLDTEQTLSYSKSWDYSAKEYLRLMAHIVTCPLHGISKTLSLNEAEQLIRKFNRPVAEIESYRKAM
;
A
#
# COMPACT_ATOMS: atom_id res chain seq x y z
N MET A 1 -21.84 -7.39 9.93
CA MET A 1 -21.28 -8.70 10.27
C MET A 1 -19.90 -8.45 10.84
N SER A 2 -19.76 -8.47 12.16
CA SER A 2 -18.47 -8.25 12.85
C SER A 2 -17.60 -9.50 12.66
N GLY A 3 -16.73 -9.49 11.64
CA GLY A 3 -15.77 -10.56 11.41
C GLY A 3 -14.55 -10.41 12.32
N THR A 4 -13.89 -11.52 12.65
CA THR A 4 -12.66 -11.55 13.47
C THR A 4 -11.59 -10.56 12.97
N THR A 5 -11.51 -10.34 11.65
CA THR A 5 -10.61 -9.38 11.02
C THR A 5 -10.92 -7.93 11.39
N GLU A 6 -12.19 -7.56 11.53
CA GLU A 6 -12.64 -6.22 11.91
C GLU A 6 -12.18 -5.89 13.34
N GLN A 7 -12.38 -6.85 14.26
CA GLN A 7 -11.96 -6.73 15.65
C GLN A 7 -10.44 -6.62 15.80
N PHE A 8 -9.69 -7.42 15.03
CA PHE A 8 -8.23 -7.36 15.02
C PHE A 8 -7.71 -6.03 14.49
N LEU A 9 -8.26 -5.54 13.37
CA LEU A 9 -7.93 -4.22 12.82
C LEU A 9 -8.21 -3.11 13.82
N GLN A 10 -9.36 -3.14 14.49
CA GLN A 10 -9.70 -2.16 15.52
C GLN A 10 -8.66 -2.15 16.65
N GLY A 11 -8.26 -3.33 17.15
CA GLY A 11 -7.22 -3.43 18.17
C GLY A 11 -5.87 -2.86 17.71
N LEU A 12 -5.47 -3.08 16.45
CA LEU A 12 -4.25 -2.49 15.90
C LEU A 12 -4.33 -0.95 15.80
N LEU A 13 -5.49 -0.41 15.41
CA LEU A 13 -5.72 1.03 15.35
C LEU A 13 -5.70 1.67 16.74
N ASP A 14 -6.22 0.98 17.74
CA ASP A 14 -6.20 1.45 19.13
C ASP A 14 -4.76 1.52 19.67
N ILE A 15 -3.93 0.51 19.36
CA ILE A 15 -2.49 0.52 19.70
C ILE A 15 -1.78 1.69 18.99
N HIS A 16 -2.00 1.85 17.68
CA HIS A 16 -1.40 2.93 16.90
C HIS A 16 -1.76 4.31 17.46
N ARG A 17 -3.03 4.50 17.84
CA ARG A 17 -3.51 5.74 18.46
C ARG A 17 -2.80 6.02 19.78
N ALA A 18 -2.59 5.01 20.61
CA ALA A 18 -1.90 5.15 21.88
C ALA A 18 -0.40 5.51 21.70
N GLU A 19 0.26 4.93 20.70
CA GLU A 19 1.70 5.13 20.46
C GLU A 19 2.02 6.43 19.72
N GLN A 20 1.22 6.78 18.70
CA GLN A 20 1.50 7.90 17.79
C GLN A 20 0.67 9.15 18.11
N ASN A 21 -0.32 9.04 19.00
CA ASN A 21 -1.29 10.10 19.28
C ASN A 21 -1.99 10.63 18.00
N VAL A 22 -2.14 9.75 17.01
CA VAL A 22 -2.83 10.00 15.74
C VAL A 22 -4.01 9.05 15.65
N ASP A 23 -5.20 9.61 15.47
CA ASP A 23 -6.43 8.85 15.29
C ASP A 23 -6.65 8.56 13.80
N VAL A 24 -6.80 7.28 13.46
CA VAL A 24 -7.15 6.83 12.11
C VAL A 24 -8.57 6.26 12.20
N PRO A 25 -9.58 6.98 11.70
CA PRO A 25 -10.97 6.53 11.81
C PRO A 25 -11.13 5.14 11.18
N PHE A 26 -11.94 4.27 11.77
CA PHE A 26 -12.30 3.00 11.16
C PHE A 26 -13.76 3.02 10.76
N SER A 27 -14.02 3.28 9.48
CA SER A 27 -15.38 3.46 8.97
C SER A 27 -15.50 2.98 7.54
N ARG A 28 -16.74 2.80 7.07
CA ARG A 28 -16.97 2.45 5.67
C ARG A 28 -16.37 3.47 4.70
N LYS A 29 -16.15 4.73 5.11
CA LYS A 29 -15.60 5.77 4.22
C LYS A 29 -14.15 5.50 3.81
N ASN A 30 -13.34 4.93 4.72
CA ASN A 30 -11.90 4.75 4.54
C ASN A 30 -11.41 3.31 4.72
N THR A 31 -12.31 2.36 4.96
CA THR A 31 -12.04 0.92 4.92
C THR A 31 -12.49 0.35 3.59
N PHE A 32 -11.60 -0.29 2.81
CA PHE A 32 -11.89 -0.84 1.48
C PHE A 32 -11.63 -2.35 1.46
N LEU A 33 -12.56 -3.13 0.94
CA LEU A 33 -12.47 -4.59 0.97
C LEU A 33 -12.27 -5.13 -0.44
N PHE A 34 -11.18 -5.87 -0.63
CA PHE A 34 -10.85 -6.52 -1.89
C PHE A 34 -10.95 -8.02 -1.72
N ASP A 35 -11.62 -8.65 -2.67
CA ASP A 35 -11.65 -10.10 -2.80
C ASP A 35 -10.46 -10.59 -3.65
N ASN A 36 -9.86 -11.71 -3.25
CA ASN A 36 -8.75 -12.35 -3.98
C ASN A 36 -9.23 -13.34 -5.05
N GLU A 37 -10.52 -13.69 -5.01
CA GLU A 37 -11.14 -14.66 -5.90
C GLU A 37 -10.94 -14.37 -7.41
N PRO A 38 -10.95 -13.11 -7.89
CA PRO A 38 -10.69 -12.83 -9.30
C PRO A 38 -9.28 -13.21 -9.76
N PHE A 39 -8.26 -13.11 -8.89
CA PHE A 39 -6.91 -13.57 -9.24
C PHE A 39 -6.87 -15.08 -9.37
N ARG A 40 -7.59 -15.79 -8.50
CA ARG A 40 -7.73 -17.25 -8.59
C ARG A 40 -8.41 -17.66 -9.89
N TYR A 41 -9.46 -16.94 -10.31
CA TYR A 41 -10.10 -17.16 -11.61
C TYR A 41 -9.10 -17.07 -12.77
N LEU A 42 -8.25 -16.03 -12.80
CA LEU A 42 -7.25 -15.85 -13.86
C LEU A 42 -6.29 -17.05 -13.97
N VAL A 43 -5.78 -17.53 -12.83
CA VAL A 43 -4.89 -18.70 -12.77
C VAL A 43 -5.60 -19.96 -13.27
N LEU A 44 -6.85 -20.19 -12.85
CA LEU A 44 -7.63 -21.35 -13.30
C LEU A 44 -7.82 -21.34 -14.83
N ARG A 45 -8.09 -20.16 -15.40
CA ARG A 45 -8.24 -19.97 -16.85
C ARG A 45 -6.93 -20.20 -17.61
N GLU A 46 -5.81 -19.71 -17.08
CA GLU A 46 -4.48 -19.93 -17.67
C GLU A 46 -4.11 -21.42 -17.71
N ASN A 47 -4.50 -22.17 -16.68
CA ASN A 47 -4.28 -23.62 -16.59
C ASN A 47 -5.34 -24.46 -17.35
N GLY A 48 -6.25 -23.83 -18.10
CA GLY A 48 -7.27 -24.53 -18.88
C GLY A 48 -8.35 -25.22 -18.05
N ILE A 49 -8.49 -24.88 -16.77
CA ILE A 49 -9.51 -25.47 -15.89
C ILE A 49 -10.88 -24.91 -16.26
N GLN A 50 -11.81 -25.80 -16.57
CA GLN A 50 -13.19 -25.42 -16.86
C GLN A 50 -13.96 -25.23 -15.56
N LEU A 51 -14.65 -24.09 -15.47
CA LEU A 51 -15.53 -23.75 -14.37
C LEU A 51 -16.96 -23.91 -14.84
N ASP A 52 -17.83 -24.38 -13.94
CA ASP A 52 -19.26 -24.39 -14.21
C ASP A 52 -19.84 -22.95 -14.17
N THR A 53 -21.13 -22.86 -14.53
CA THR A 53 -21.85 -21.58 -14.58
C THR A 53 -21.94 -20.91 -13.21
N GLU A 54 -22.09 -21.68 -12.13
CA GLU A 54 -22.24 -21.14 -10.78
C GLU A 54 -20.92 -20.59 -10.25
N GLN A 55 -19.84 -21.35 -10.44
CA GLN A 55 -18.47 -20.94 -10.13
C GLN A 55 -18.11 -19.66 -10.89
N THR A 56 -18.36 -19.63 -12.20
CA THR A 56 -18.09 -18.45 -13.03
C THR A 56 -18.86 -17.22 -12.55
N LEU A 57 -20.13 -17.39 -12.19
CA LEU A 57 -20.95 -16.32 -11.65
C LEU A 57 -20.44 -15.83 -10.28
N SER A 58 -19.98 -16.74 -9.42
CA SER A 58 -19.39 -16.40 -8.12
C SER A 58 -18.15 -15.52 -8.30
N TYR A 59 -17.20 -15.93 -9.15
CA TYR A 59 -16.01 -15.15 -9.48
C TYR A 59 -16.35 -13.78 -10.09
N SER A 60 -17.36 -13.73 -10.96
CA SER A 60 -17.84 -12.46 -11.55
C SER A 60 -18.38 -11.52 -10.49
N LYS A 61 -19.16 -12.01 -9.51
CA LYS A 61 -19.69 -11.19 -8.41
C LYS A 61 -18.56 -10.65 -7.53
N SER A 62 -17.57 -11.50 -7.20
CA SER A 62 -16.38 -11.09 -6.45
C SER A 62 -15.59 -10.02 -7.20
N TRP A 63 -15.42 -10.16 -8.52
CA TRP A 63 -14.78 -9.15 -9.36
C TRP A 63 -15.51 -7.81 -9.32
N ASP A 64 -16.82 -7.82 -9.54
CA ASP A 64 -17.64 -6.61 -9.55
C ASP A 64 -17.59 -5.88 -8.20
N TYR A 65 -17.57 -6.64 -7.09
CA TYR A 65 -17.43 -6.08 -5.74
C TYR A 65 -16.06 -5.42 -5.56
N SER A 66 -14.97 -6.12 -5.87
CA SER A 66 -13.61 -5.59 -5.77
C SER A 66 -13.38 -4.37 -6.66
N ALA A 67 -13.91 -4.38 -7.89
CA ALA A 67 -13.82 -3.25 -8.81
C ALA A 67 -14.55 -2.00 -8.27
N LYS A 68 -15.73 -2.18 -7.66
CA LYS A 68 -16.46 -1.08 -7.02
C LYS A 68 -15.70 -0.52 -5.81
N GLU A 69 -15.13 -1.38 -4.98
CA GLU A 69 -14.33 -0.96 -3.83
C GLU A 69 -13.03 -0.27 -4.26
N TYR A 70 -12.41 -0.69 -5.37
CA TYR A 70 -11.28 0.01 -5.98
C TYR A 70 -11.65 1.43 -6.43
N LEU A 71 -12.76 1.57 -7.16
CA LEU A 71 -13.23 2.89 -7.60
C LEU A 71 -13.52 3.80 -6.39
N ARG A 72 -14.09 3.25 -5.33
CA ARG A 72 -14.33 3.97 -4.08
C ARG A 72 -13.03 4.40 -3.40
N LEU A 73 -12.00 3.55 -3.40
CA LEU A 73 -10.66 3.88 -2.90
C LEU A 73 -10.05 5.03 -3.71
N MET A 74 -10.06 4.93 -5.04
CA MET A 74 -9.51 5.98 -5.90
C MET A 74 -10.24 7.32 -5.68
N ALA A 75 -11.58 7.28 -5.62
CA ALA A 75 -12.39 8.45 -5.31
C ALA A 75 -12.07 9.05 -3.93
N HIS A 76 -11.76 8.22 -2.93
CA HIS A 76 -11.33 8.70 -1.62
C HIS A 76 -9.94 9.35 -1.69
N ILE A 77 -8.96 8.70 -2.31
CA ILE A 77 -7.57 9.19 -2.43
C ILE A 77 -7.52 10.56 -3.09
N VAL A 78 -8.27 10.78 -4.18
CA VAL A 78 -8.26 12.08 -4.88
C VAL A 78 -8.86 13.22 -4.05
N THR A 79 -9.68 12.90 -3.04
CA THR A 79 -10.24 13.90 -2.11
C THR A 79 -9.38 14.14 -0.89
N CYS A 80 -8.40 13.27 -0.62
CA CYS A 80 -7.52 13.42 0.53
C CYS A 80 -6.57 14.61 0.31
N PRO A 81 -6.33 15.43 1.36
CA PRO A 81 -5.35 16.50 1.26
C PRO A 81 -3.97 15.90 0.95
N LEU A 82 -3.31 16.45 -0.08
CA LEU A 82 -1.94 16.09 -0.40
C LEU A 82 -1.05 16.39 0.81
N HIS A 83 -0.45 15.36 1.39
CA HIS A 83 0.62 15.57 2.37
C HIS A 83 1.78 16.30 1.69
N GLY A 84 2.28 17.36 2.32
CA GLY A 84 3.44 18.11 1.86
C GLY A 84 4.72 17.27 1.90
N ILE A 85 4.93 16.45 0.86
CA ILE A 85 6.09 15.55 0.70
C ILE A 85 7.43 16.29 0.48
N SER A 86 7.41 17.61 0.29
CA SER A 86 8.62 18.40 0.01
C SER A 86 9.71 18.21 1.06
N LYS A 87 9.35 18.09 2.34
CA LYS A 87 10.32 17.85 3.43
C LYS A 87 10.95 16.46 3.33
N THR A 88 10.14 15.44 3.04
CA THR A 88 10.61 14.05 2.86
C THR A 88 11.51 13.92 1.64
N LEU A 89 11.15 14.60 0.53
CA LEU A 89 11.97 14.63 -0.68
C LEU A 89 13.32 15.30 -0.41
N SER A 90 13.31 16.47 0.24
CA SER A 90 14.53 17.21 0.58
C SER A 90 15.46 16.41 1.51
N LEU A 91 14.91 15.71 2.50
CA LEU A 91 15.70 14.85 3.38
C LEU A 91 16.36 13.69 2.62
N ASN A 92 15.60 13.01 1.76
CA ASN A 92 16.11 11.91 0.93
C ASN A 92 17.19 12.40 -0.05
N GLU A 93 16.98 13.57 -0.67
CA GLU A 93 17.98 14.20 -1.53
C GLU A 93 19.27 14.54 -0.77
N ALA A 94 19.17 15.08 0.44
CA ALA A 94 20.31 15.34 1.29
C ALA A 94 21.07 14.06 1.65
N GLU A 95 20.37 12.98 2.00
CA GLU A 95 20.98 11.67 2.26
C GLU A 95 21.71 11.14 1.01
N GLN A 96 21.07 11.21 -0.15
CA GLN A 96 21.68 10.78 -1.41
C GLN A 96 22.94 11.59 -1.74
N LEU A 97 22.93 12.91 -1.49
CA LEU A 97 24.10 13.75 -1.67
C LEU A 97 25.22 13.29 -0.74
N ILE A 98 24.97 13.13 0.57
CA ILE A 98 25.97 12.66 1.54
C ILE A 98 26.58 11.32 1.10
N ARG A 99 25.76 10.35 0.68
CA ARG A 99 26.24 9.06 0.18
C ARG A 99 27.15 9.21 -1.04
N LYS A 100 26.79 10.09 -1.97
CA LYS A 100 27.58 10.38 -3.17
C LYS A 100 28.87 11.14 -2.85
N PHE A 101 28.92 11.92 -1.76
CA PHE A 101 30.09 12.66 -1.32
C PHE A 101 31.20 11.77 -0.74
N ASN A 102 30.86 10.63 -0.14
CA ASN A 102 31.86 9.76 0.50
C ASN A 102 32.96 9.29 -0.45
N ARG A 103 32.61 8.95 -1.70
CA ARG A 103 33.58 8.49 -2.71
C ARG A 103 34.59 9.58 -3.12
N PRO A 104 34.19 10.76 -3.62
CA PRO A 104 35.14 11.81 -4.00
C PRO A 104 35.98 12.30 -2.81
N VAL A 105 35.43 12.34 -1.59
CA VAL A 105 36.21 12.70 -0.39
C VAL A 105 37.31 11.67 -0.12
N ALA A 106 36.99 10.37 -0.19
CA ALA A 106 37.98 9.30 -0.03
C ALA A 106 39.05 9.32 -1.14
N GLU A 107 38.64 9.59 -2.39
CA GLU A 107 39.57 9.73 -3.52
C GLU A 107 40.52 10.92 -3.29
N ILE A 108 40.03 12.10 -2.90
CA ILE A 108 40.87 13.27 -2.57
C ILE A 108 41.85 12.97 -1.43
N GLU A 109 41.40 12.29 -0.37
CA GLU A 109 42.28 11.90 0.74
C GLU A 109 43.38 10.93 0.28
N SER A 110 43.05 9.99 -0.61
CA SER A 110 44.03 9.07 -1.18
C SER A 110 45.08 9.78 -2.04
N TYR A 111 44.67 10.77 -2.86
CA TYR A 111 45.60 11.59 -3.64
C TYR A 111 46.51 12.43 -2.75
N ARG A 112 45.99 12.96 -1.63
CA ARG A 112 46.78 13.74 -0.68
C ARG A 112 47.82 12.91 0.09
N LYS A 113 47.56 11.62 0.33
CA LYS A 113 48.53 10.72 1.00
C LYS A 113 49.63 10.19 0.06
N ALA A 114 49.42 10.27 -1.26
CA ALA A 114 50.37 9.80 -2.27
C ALA A 114 51.39 10.88 -2.72
N MET A 115 51.23 12.12 -2.24
CA MET A 115 52.14 13.26 -2.47
C MET A 115 52.97 13.52 -1.22
#